data_AF-A0A0C9W2W1-F1
#
_entry.id   AF-A0A0C9W2W1-F1
#
_cell.length_a   1.000
_cell.length_b   1.000
_cell.length_c   1.000
_cell.angle_alpha   90.00
_cell.angle_beta   90.00
_cell.angle_gamma   90.00
#
_symmetry.space_group_name_H-M   'P 1'
#
loop_
_entity.id
_entity.type
_entity.pdbx_description
1 polymer ?
#
loop_
_entity_poly.entity_id
_entity_poly.type
_entity_poly.pdbx_seq_one_letter_code
_entity_poly.pdbx_strand_id
1 'polypeptide(L)'
;MESHNGLDSLFTQVLNSAKEHPDFLFVLGIIAFLREPFKPSQLALCLKCSTYDIRSALEGSLSILYVPEGDDDVIRPYHASLQDFFNDPGRSGNHFLDPATNHKTLFHTSARLILEDTDFFTESDQGIYYAYMNWCYHLCSLINDNITSTDRTTIVALMERLSQDCSARLARLKSLEVVKMWLEELKGVIAWARREQNDFNTLIEIGEQLQANVHVRFVCQNIL
;
A
#
# COMPACT_ATOMS: atom_id res chain seq x y z
N MET A 1 -28.55 13.53 10.59
CA MET A 1 -28.42 13.80 9.14
C MET A 1 -27.86 15.20 9.00
N GLU A 2 -27.12 15.50 7.93
CA GLU A 2 -26.65 16.85 7.56
C GLU A 2 -25.25 17.26 8.09
N SER A 3 -24.24 17.06 7.24
CA SER A 3 -23.09 17.99 7.07
C SER A 3 -22.27 17.67 5.80
N HIS A 4 -22.41 16.47 5.22
CA HIS A 4 -21.60 16.04 4.06
C HIS A 4 -22.04 16.61 2.71
N ASN A 5 -23.29 17.06 2.53
CA ASN A 5 -23.78 17.46 1.20
C ASN A 5 -22.99 18.63 0.56
N GLY A 6 -22.48 19.57 1.36
CA GLY A 6 -21.68 20.69 0.84
C GLY A 6 -20.26 20.28 0.44
N LEU A 7 -19.64 19.39 1.21
CA LEU A 7 -18.30 18.89 0.92
C LEU A 7 -18.30 17.91 -0.26
N ASP A 8 -19.31 17.04 -0.36
CA ASP A 8 -19.42 16.09 -1.47
C ASP A 8 -19.56 16.84 -2.80
N SER A 9 -20.37 17.91 -2.85
CA SER A 9 -20.46 18.78 -4.03
C SER A 9 -19.13 19.45 -4.38
N LEU A 10 -18.37 19.92 -3.39
CA LEU A 10 -17.04 20.49 -3.60
C LEU A 10 -16.07 19.44 -4.14
N PHE A 11 -16.03 18.24 -3.54
CA PHE A 11 -15.19 17.14 -3.99
C PHE A 11 -15.52 16.78 -5.43
N THR A 12 -16.80 16.56 -5.76
CA THR A 12 -17.25 16.29 -7.13
C THR A 12 -16.83 17.38 -8.11
N GLN A 13 -16.97 18.66 -7.75
CA GLN A 13 -16.57 19.77 -8.62
C GLN A 13 -15.07 19.72 -8.91
N VAL A 14 -14.25 19.59 -7.87
CA VAL A 14 -12.79 19.57 -7.99
C VAL A 14 -12.31 18.36 -8.77
N LEU A 15 -12.86 17.17 -8.51
CA LEU A 15 -12.54 15.94 -9.21
C LEU A 15 -12.94 15.98 -10.69
N ASN A 16 -14.03 16.67 -11.03
CA ASN A 16 -14.43 16.86 -12.43
C ASN A 16 -13.48 17.75 -13.22
N SER A 17 -12.86 18.75 -12.59
CA SER A 17 -11.83 19.57 -13.21
C SER A 17 -10.48 18.84 -13.27
N ALA A 18 -10.09 18.16 -12.20
CA ALA A 18 -8.77 17.53 -12.10
C ALA A 18 -8.60 16.28 -13.00
N LYS A 19 -9.69 15.55 -13.28
CA LYS A 19 -9.67 14.33 -14.12
C LYS A 19 -9.27 14.56 -15.58
N GLU A 20 -9.12 15.81 -16.03
CA GLU A 20 -8.61 16.11 -17.36
C GLU A 20 -7.15 15.70 -17.54
N HIS A 21 -6.38 15.64 -16.45
CA HIS A 21 -5.02 15.09 -16.49
C HIS A 21 -5.07 13.55 -16.54
N PRO A 22 -4.36 12.89 -17.48
CA PRO A 22 -4.49 11.45 -17.73
C PRO A 22 -4.15 10.59 -16.50
N ASP A 23 -3.13 11.00 -15.72
CA ASP A 23 -2.68 10.24 -14.55
C ASP A 23 -3.41 10.60 -13.25
N PHE A 24 -4.32 11.58 -13.25
CA PHE A 24 -4.89 12.11 -12.01
C PHE A 24 -5.61 11.03 -11.18
N LEU A 25 -6.54 10.30 -11.79
CA LEU A 25 -7.32 9.29 -11.08
C LEU A 25 -6.45 8.14 -10.58
N PHE A 26 -5.40 7.80 -11.33
CA PHE A 26 -4.44 6.79 -10.93
C PHE A 26 -3.66 7.24 -9.69
N VAL A 27 -3.04 8.43 -9.74
CA VAL A 27 -2.26 8.98 -8.62
C VAL A 27 -3.13 9.20 -7.38
N LEU A 28 -4.34 9.74 -7.57
CA LEU A 28 -5.32 9.94 -6.52
C LEU A 28 -5.75 8.60 -5.88
N GLY A 29 -6.00 7.58 -6.70
CA GLY A 29 -6.29 6.22 -6.27
C GLY A 29 -5.20 5.66 -5.36
N ILE A 30 -3.94 5.79 -5.76
CA ILE A 30 -2.82 5.38 -4.93
C ILE A 30 -2.82 6.12 -3.59
N ILE A 31 -2.93 7.45 -3.60
CA ILE A 31 -2.94 8.27 -2.37
C ILE A 31 -4.09 7.89 -1.43
N ALA A 32 -5.29 7.68 -1.96
CA ALA A 32 -6.47 7.38 -1.16
C ALA A 32 -6.39 6.04 -0.41
N PHE A 33 -5.61 5.08 -0.93
CA PHE A 33 -5.49 3.73 -0.40
C PHE A 33 -4.13 3.41 0.24
N LEU A 34 -3.22 4.39 0.31
CA LEU A 34 -2.03 4.29 1.14
C LEU A 34 -2.42 4.16 2.62
N ARG A 35 -1.75 3.24 3.32
CA ARG A 35 -1.91 3.10 4.78
C ARG A 35 -1.24 4.24 5.56
N GLU A 36 -0.16 4.77 4.99
CA GLU A 36 0.60 5.90 5.50
C GLU A 36 0.87 6.87 4.34
N PRO A 37 0.67 8.19 4.52
CA PRO A 37 0.82 9.15 3.44
C PRO A 37 2.28 9.28 2.99
N PHE A 38 2.48 9.55 1.70
CA PHE A 38 3.80 9.70 1.09
C PHE A 38 4.17 11.15 0.82
N LYS A 39 5.48 11.42 0.89
CA LYS A 39 6.08 12.60 0.27
C LYS A 39 6.03 12.50 -1.27
N PRO A 40 6.10 13.62 -2.00
CA PRO A 40 6.15 13.58 -3.46
C PRO A 40 7.27 12.68 -4.02
N SER A 41 8.48 12.69 -3.46
CA SER A 41 9.60 11.84 -3.92
C SER A 41 9.33 10.34 -3.75
N GLN A 42 8.74 9.97 -2.62
CA GLN A 42 8.43 8.59 -2.28
C GLN A 42 7.35 8.04 -3.21
N LEU A 43 6.33 8.84 -3.49
CA LEU A 43 5.29 8.48 -4.45
C LEU A 43 5.85 8.38 -5.86
N ALA A 44 6.70 9.32 -6.27
CA ALA A 44 7.37 9.29 -7.57
C ALA A 44 8.22 8.02 -7.75
N LEU A 45 8.99 7.63 -6.73
CA LEU A 45 9.76 6.38 -6.73
C LEU A 45 8.84 5.15 -6.84
N CYS A 46 7.74 5.14 -6.07
CA CYS A 46 6.77 4.05 -6.11
C CYS A 46 6.10 3.92 -7.48
N LEU A 47 5.84 5.03 -8.16
CA LEU A 47 5.18 5.05 -9.48
C LEU A 47 6.16 5.07 -10.66
N LYS A 48 7.47 5.05 -10.41
CA LYS A 48 8.53 5.15 -11.44
C LYS A 48 8.36 6.39 -12.35
N CYS A 49 7.98 7.52 -11.76
CA CYS A 49 7.85 8.80 -12.45
C CYS A 49 8.65 9.89 -11.73
N SER A 50 8.58 11.13 -12.22
CA SER A 50 9.20 12.27 -11.56
C SER A 50 8.26 12.91 -10.52
N THR A 51 8.82 13.63 -9.56
CA THR A 51 8.02 14.45 -8.63
C THR A 51 7.24 15.54 -9.34
N TYR A 52 7.73 16.00 -10.50
CA TYR A 52 7.00 16.91 -11.37
C TYR A 52 5.73 16.26 -11.91
N ASP A 53 5.81 15.02 -12.39
CA ASP A 53 4.64 14.29 -12.92
C ASP A 53 3.58 14.09 -11.83
N ILE A 54 4.00 13.77 -10.60
CA ILE A 54 3.08 13.67 -9.44
C ILE A 54 2.37 15.00 -9.19
N ARG A 55 3.12 16.11 -9.14
CA ARG A 55 2.52 17.44 -8.86
C ARG A 55 1.62 17.88 -9.99
N SER A 56 2.03 17.68 -11.24
CA SER A 56 1.24 18.00 -12.43
C SER A 56 -0.06 17.21 -12.47
N ALA A 57 -0.01 15.91 -12.13
CA ALA A 57 -1.22 15.09 -12.04
C ALA A 57 -2.20 15.62 -10.98
N LEU A 58 -1.71 16.16 -9.87
CA LEU A 58 -2.54 16.61 -8.73
C LEU A 58 -2.90 18.10 -8.77
N GLU A 59 -2.41 18.87 -9.74
CA GLU A 59 -2.55 20.34 -9.79
C GLU A 59 -4.03 20.80 -9.76
N GLY A 60 -4.92 20.06 -10.43
CA GLY A 60 -6.35 20.35 -10.43
C GLY A 60 -7.06 20.10 -9.08
N SER A 61 -6.38 19.49 -8.11
CA SER A 61 -6.97 19.02 -6.84
C SER A 61 -6.45 19.72 -5.58
N LEU A 62 -5.66 20.78 -5.75
CA LEU A 62 -5.01 21.52 -4.66
C LEU A 62 -5.97 22.21 -3.67
N SER A 63 -7.27 22.27 -3.98
CA SER A 63 -8.31 22.76 -3.07
C SER A 63 -8.83 21.70 -2.09
N ILE A 64 -8.58 20.41 -2.36
CA ILE A 64 -9.01 19.28 -1.50
C ILE A 64 -7.82 18.46 -0.98
N LEU A 65 -6.67 18.55 -1.65
CA LEU A 65 -5.41 17.93 -1.26
C LEU A 65 -4.34 18.98 -0.97
N TYR A 66 -3.60 18.77 0.11
CA TYR A 66 -2.32 19.41 0.33
C TYR A 66 -1.24 18.64 -0.45
N VAL A 67 -0.55 19.33 -1.37
CA VAL A 67 0.58 18.79 -2.13
C VAL A 67 1.80 19.70 -1.89
N PRO A 68 2.83 19.23 -1.20
CA PRO A 68 4.04 20.01 -0.93
C PRO A 68 4.81 20.39 -2.22
N GLU A 69 5.31 21.62 -2.29
CA GLU A 69 6.24 22.07 -3.35
C GLU A 69 7.61 21.38 -3.25
N GLY A 70 8.04 21.07 -2.01
CA GLY A 70 9.28 20.37 -1.70
C GLY A 70 9.05 18.91 -1.33
N ASP A 71 10.01 18.34 -0.61
CA ASP A 71 9.96 16.97 -0.09
C ASP A 71 10.03 16.95 1.44
N ASP A 72 9.62 18.05 2.07
CA ASP A 72 9.72 18.26 3.51
C ASP A 72 8.49 17.74 4.27
N ASP A 73 7.37 17.53 3.57
CA ASP A 73 6.09 17.07 4.13
C ASP A 73 5.41 16.06 3.18
N VAL A 74 4.30 15.46 3.62
CA VAL A 74 3.54 14.43 2.91
C VAL A 74 2.31 15.00 2.19
N ILE A 75 1.88 14.30 1.13
CA ILE A 75 0.62 14.56 0.45
C ILE A 75 -0.53 14.05 1.33
N ARG A 76 -1.54 14.90 1.59
CA ARG A 76 -2.66 14.53 2.45
C ARG A 76 -3.95 15.30 2.12
N PRO A 77 -5.14 14.71 2.37
CA PRO A 77 -6.39 15.44 2.26
C PRO A 77 -6.49 16.54 3.31
N TYR A 78 -7.13 17.67 2.96
CA TYR A 78 -7.47 18.71 3.95
C TYR A 78 -8.60 18.27 4.88
N HIS A 79 -9.44 17.33 4.44
CA HIS A 79 -10.60 16.88 5.21
C HIS A 79 -10.69 15.36 5.24
N ALA A 80 -10.85 14.78 6.44
CA ALA A 80 -10.91 13.33 6.64
C ALA A 80 -12.04 12.66 5.84
N SER A 81 -13.18 13.35 5.66
CA SER A 81 -14.32 12.81 4.91
C SER A 81 -14.08 12.65 3.41
N LEU A 82 -12.95 13.09 2.87
CA LEU A 82 -12.59 12.83 1.47
C LEU A 82 -12.32 11.32 1.28
N GLN A 83 -11.73 10.65 2.27
CA GLN A 83 -11.53 9.21 2.22
C GLN A 83 -12.87 8.46 2.31
N ASP A 84 -13.76 8.91 3.20
CA ASP A 84 -15.13 8.36 3.29
C ASP A 84 -15.93 8.58 2.00
N PHE A 85 -15.68 9.70 1.30
CA PHE A 85 -16.31 9.98 0.02
C PHE A 85 -15.91 8.95 -1.05
N PHE A 86 -14.62 8.65 -1.19
CA PHE A 86 -14.15 7.68 -2.19
C PHE A 86 -14.61 6.24 -1.92
N ASN A 87 -14.83 5.89 -0.65
CA ASN A 87 -15.25 4.56 -0.23
C ASN A 87 -16.77 4.33 -0.29
N ASP A 88 -17.57 5.37 -0.55
CA ASP A 88 -19.03 5.27 -0.63
C ASP A 88 -19.50 5.53 -2.07
N PRO A 89 -19.90 4.49 -2.83
CA PRO A 89 -20.39 4.62 -4.19
C PRO A 89 -21.57 5.60 -4.33
N GLY A 90 -22.41 5.70 -3.30
CA GLY A 90 -23.56 6.61 -3.28
C GLY A 90 -23.16 8.08 -3.17
N ARG A 91 -22.00 8.37 -2.57
CA ARG A 91 -21.44 9.72 -2.44
C ARG A 91 -20.53 10.07 -3.63
N SER A 92 -19.66 9.16 -4.05
CA SER A 92 -18.67 9.43 -5.09
C SER A 92 -19.21 9.35 -6.52
N GLY A 93 -20.25 8.56 -6.76
CA GLY A 93 -20.80 8.32 -8.10
C GLY A 93 -19.70 7.92 -9.09
N ASN A 94 -19.54 8.70 -10.17
CA ASN A 94 -18.52 8.47 -11.21
C ASN A 94 -17.07 8.66 -10.74
N HIS A 95 -16.86 9.16 -9.52
CA HIS A 95 -15.55 9.33 -8.91
C HIS A 95 -15.21 8.20 -7.92
N PHE A 96 -16.02 7.13 -7.87
CA PHE A 96 -15.72 5.97 -7.05
C PHE A 96 -14.36 5.37 -7.45
N LEU A 97 -13.48 5.20 -6.46
CA LEU A 97 -12.17 4.60 -6.64
C LEU A 97 -12.27 3.17 -6.16
N ASP A 98 -12.27 2.22 -7.09
CA ASP A 98 -12.42 0.80 -6.79
C ASP A 98 -11.33 0.31 -5.81
N PRO A 99 -11.68 -0.12 -4.59
CA PRO A 99 -10.69 -0.55 -3.60
C PRO A 99 -9.81 -1.69 -4.11
N ALA A 100 -10.40 -2.67 -4.80
CA ALA A 100 -9.69 -3.84 -5.27
C ALA A 100 -8.58 -3.47 -6.26
N THR A 101 -8.89 -2.61 -7.23
CA THR A 101 -7.93 -2.10 -8.22
C THR A 101 -6.78 -1.35 -7.58
N ASN A 102 -7.07 -0.48 -6.60
CA ASN A 102 -6.06 0.32 -5.93
C ASN A 102 -5.18 -0.53 -4.99
N HIS A 103 -5.77 -1.43 -4.19
CA HIS A 103 -5.02 -2.39 -3.37
C HIS A 103 -4.16 -3.33 -4.23
N LYS A 104 -4.65 -3.76 -5.40
CA LYS A 104 -3.89 -4.60 -6.33
C LYS A 104 -2.67 -3.88 -6.86
N THR A 105 -2.83 -2.60 -7.20
CA THR A 105 -1.71 -1.78 -7.67
C THR A 105 -0.68 -1.55 -6.56
N LEU A 106 -1.13 -1.22 -5.34
CA LEU A 106 -0.24 -1.04 -4.19
C LEU A 106 0.48 -2.33 -3.79
N PHE A 107 -0.19 -3.49 -3.87
CA PHE A 107 0.45 -4.80 -3.68
C PHE A 107 1.56 -5.05 -4.71
N HIS A 108 1.28 -4.88 -6.01
CA HIS A 108 2.29 -5.09 -7.05
C HIS A 108 3.45 -4.10 -6.95
N THR A 109 3.18 -2.83 -6.65
CA THR A 109 4.22 -1.83 -6.42
C THR A 109 5.09 -2.21 -5.22
N SER A 110 4.50 -2.66 -4.12
CA SER A 110 5.24 -3.11 -2.94
C SER A 110 6.08 -4.34 -3.25
N ALA A 111 5.51 -5.34 -3.91
CA ALA A 111 6.21 -6.56 -4.32
C ALA A 111 7.41 -6.23 -5.20
N ARG A 112 7.22 -5.37 -6.21
CA ARG A 112 8.28 -4.90 -7.10
C ARG A 112 9.41 -4.23 -6.33
N LEU A 113 9.11 -3.29 -5.43
CA LEU A 113 10.13 -2.58 -4.65
C LEU A 113 10.95 -3.55 -3.79
N ILE A 114 10.32 -4.56 -3.17
CA ILE A 114 11.02 -5.59 -2.38
C ILE A 114 11.87 -6.51 -3.27
N LEU A 115 11.37 -6.88 -4.45
CA LEU A 115 12.10 -7.70 -5.41
C LEU A 115 13.35 -6.98 -5.96
N GLU A 116 13.21 -5.68 -6.25
CA GLU A 116 14.29 -4.80 -6.72
C GLU A 116 15.26 -4.38 -5.59
N ASP A 117 14.87 -4.53 -4.32
CA ASP A 117 15.69 -4.20 -3.15
C ASP A 117 16.88 -5.19 -2.99
N THR A 118 18.05 -4.74 -3.43
CA THR A 118 19.33 -5.45 -3.35
C THR A 118 20.22 -4.97 -2.22
N ASP A 119 19.97 -3.79 -1.65
CA ASP A 119 20.79 -3.18 -0.59
C ASP A 119 19.96 -3.03 0.70
N PHE A 120 19.86 -4.13 1.45
CA PHE A 120 19.12 -4.19 2.70
C PHE A 120 19.91 -3.69 3.93
N PHE A 121 21.16 -3.25 3.74
CA PHE A 121 22.04 -2.81 4.82
C PHE A 121 22.15 -1.29 4.96
N THR A 122 21.80 -0.50 3.94
CA THR A 122 21.74 0.98 4.01
C THR A 122 20.37 1.47 4.45
N GLU A 123 20.21 2.72 4.90
CA GLU A 123 18.87 3.25 5.22
C GLU A 123 17.93 3.14 4.01
N SER A 124 16.81 2.45 4.18
CA SER A 124 15.83 2.27 3.11
C SER A 124 15.17 3.59 2.79
N ASP A 125 14.99 3.86 1.50
CA ASP A 125 13.96 4.80 1.05
C ASP A 125 12.62 4.45 1.73
N GLN A 126 11.86 5.46 2.14
CA GLN A 126 10.60 5.27 2.85
C GLN A 126 9.57 4.46 2.04
N GLY A 127 9.63 4.51 0.70
CA GLY A 127 8.80 3.67 -0.18
C GLY A 127 9.15 2.18 -0.06
N ILE A 128 10.45 1.85 0.04
CA ILE A 128 10.90 0.47 0.31
C ILE A 128 10.45 0.05 1.71
N TYR A 129 10.65 0.92 2.71
CA TYR A 129 10.16 0.66 4.07
C TYR A 129 8.66 0.38 4.05
N TYR A 130 7.85 1.25 3.44
CA TYR A 130 6.41 1.05 3.29
C TYR A 130 6.07 -0.28 2.62
N ALA A 131 6.79 -0.65 1.55
CA ALA A 131 6.56 -1.89 0.85
C ALA A 131 6.69 -3.10 1.79
N TYR A 132 7.78 -3.20 2.56
CA TYR A 132 7.99 -4.29 3.54
C TYR A 132 6.87 -4.35 4.58
N MET A 133 6.33 -3.19 4.94
CA MET A 133 5.38 -3.02 6.03
C MET A 133 3.95 -3.33 5.62
N ASN A 134 3.59 -3.07 4.36
CA ASN A 134 2.19 -2.98 3.93
C ASN A 134 1.82 -3.90 2.77
N TRP A 135 2.77 -4.67 2.20
CA TRP A 135 2.43 -5.62 1.14
C TRP A 135 1.38 -6.66 1.60
N CYS A 136 1.50 -7.16 2.85
CA CYS A 136 0.54 -8.10 3.44
C CYS A 136 -0.85 -7.46 3.56
N TYR A 137 -0.93 -6.25 4.11
CA TYR A 137 -2.16 -5.46 4.20
C TYR A 137 -2.87 -5.35 2.86
N HIS A 138 -2.17 -4.93 1.80
CA HIS A 138 -2.77 -4.79 0.49
C HIS A 138 -3.21 -6.14 -0.11
N LEU A 139 -2.43 -7.20 0.09
CA LEU A 139 -2.80 -8.55 -0.34
C LEU A 139 -4.03 -9.09 0.40
N CYS A 140 -4.11 -8.88 1.72
CA CYS A 140 -5.26 -9.28 2.54
C CYS A 140 -6.55 -8.61 2.07
N SER A 141 -6.52 -7.33 1.70
CA SER A 141 -7.69 -6.66 1.11
C SER A 141 -8.18 -7.36 -0.16
N LEU A 142 -7.28 -7.82 -1.03
CA LEU A 142 -7.64 -8.51 -2.27
C LEU A 142 -8.21 -9.92 -2.03
N ILE A 143 -7.63 -10.63 -1.07
CA ILE A 143 -8.09 -11.97 -0.67
C ILE A 143 -9.53 -11.91 -0.14
N ASN A 144 -9.86 -10.86 0.62
CA ASN A 144 -11.18 -10.70 1.22
C ASN A 144 -12.24 -10.23 0.21
N ASP A 145 -11.83 -9.59 -0.88
CA ASP A 145 -12.76 -9.00 -1.85
C ASP A 145 -13.39 -10.02 -2.81
N ASN A 146 -12.91 -11.28 -2.88
CA ASN A 146 -13.42 -12.39 -3.72
C ASN A 146 -13.58 -12.09 -5.24
N ILE A 147 -13.37 -10.86 -5.70
CA ILE A 147 -13.66 -10.38 -7.06
C ILE A 147 -12.39 -10.37 -7.93
N THR A 148 -11.22 -10.13 -7.34
CA THR A 148 -9.96 -10.05 -8.11
C THR A 148 -9.15 -11.33 -8.04
N SER A 149 -8.78 -11.90 -9.19
CA SER A 149 -7.80 -12.98 -9.25
C SER A 149 -6.46 -12.49 -8.70
N THR A 150 -5.99 -13.13 -7.65
CA THR A 150 -4.71 -12.81 -7.02
C THR A 150 -3.55 -13.28 -7.90
N ASP A 151 -2.54 -12.43 -8.12
CA ASP A 151 -1.39 -12.76 -8.97
C ASP A 151 -0.44 -13.72 -8.24
N ARG A 152 -0.70 -15.02 -8.40
CA ARG A 152 0.08 -16.09 -7.79
C ARG A 152 1.58 -15.98 -8.07
N THR A 153 1.96 -15.65 -9.30
CA THR A 153 3.37 -15.55 -9.69
C THR A 153 4.07 -14.47 -8.88
N THR A 154 3.47 -13.29 -8.76
CA THR A 154 4.03 -12.19 -7.97
C THR A 154 4.09 -12.53 -6.47
N ILE A 155 3.06 -13.21 -5.92
CA ILE A 155 3.07 -13.64 -4.52
C ILE A 155 4.21 -14.62 -4.24
N VAL A 156 4.36 -15.67 -5.08
CA VAL A 156 5.40 -16.69 -4.89
C VAL A 156 6.78 -16.06 -4.97
N ALA A 157 7.04 -15.23 -5.99
CA ALA A 157 8.32 -14.54 -6.14
C ALA A 157 8.63 -13.63 -4.94
N LEU A 158 7.63 -12.90 -4.43
CA LEU A 158 7.79 -12.06 -3.25
C LEU A 158 8.13 -12.90 -2.00
N MET A 159 7.42 -14.00 -1.78
CA MET A 159 7.67 -14.88 -0.63
C MET A 159 9.06 -15.51 -0.69
N GLU A 160 9.46 -16.04 -1.85
CA GLU A 160 10.82 -16.56 -2.07
C GLU A 160 11.88 -15.50 -1.82
N ARG A 161 11.63 -14.26 -2.25
CA ARG A 161 12.55 -13.14 -2.01
C ARG A 161 12.67 -12.80 -0.53
N LEU A 162 11.56 -12.81 0.20
CA LEU A 162 11.53 -12.51 1.64
C LEU A 162 12.16 -13.62 2.49
N SER A 163 12.09 -14.88 2.03
CA SER A 163 12.70 -16.01 2.75
C SER A 163 14.23 -16.01 2.64
N GLN A 164 14.75 -15.49 1.53
CA GLN A 164 16.18 -15.24 1.34
C GLN A 164 16.64 -14.09 2.24
N ASP A 165 17.71 -14.33 3.02
CA ASP A 165 18.26 -13.35 3.97
C ASP A 165 17.19 -12.75 4.90
N CYS A 166 16.20 -13.58 5.26
CA CYS A 166 15.00 -13.18 6.00
C CYS A 166 15.31 -12.30 7.21
N SER A 167 16.29 -12.69 8.05
CA SER A 167 16.67 -11.91 9.23
C SER A 167 17.14 -10.48 8.90
N ALA A 168 17.87 -10.32 7.79
CA ALA A 168 18.40 -9.03 7.37
C ALA A 168 17.32 -8.17 6.69
N ARG A 169 16.46 -8.77 5.86
CA ARG A 169 15.31 -8.07 5.26
C ARG A 169 14.27 -7.65 6.29
N LEU A 170 13.98 -8.50 7.25
CA LEU A 170 13.11 -8.16 8.36
C LEU A 170 13.73 -7.07 9.24
N ALA A 171 15.04 -6.80 9.17
CA ALA A 171 15.65 -5.67 9.87
C ALA A 171 15.08 -4.31 9.43
N ARG A 172 14.41 -4.26 8.28
CA ARG A 172 13.58 -3.13 7.85
C ARG A 172 12.39 -2.88 8.77
N LEU A 173 11.83 -3.90 9.42
CA LEU A 173 10.74 -3.75 10.36
C LEU A 173 11.29 -3.29 11.72
N LYS A 174 11.16 -1.99 12.01
CA LYS A 174 11.80 -1.33 13.17
C LYS A 174 10.97 -1.38 14.46
N SER A 175 9.64 -1.54 14.37
CA SER A 175 8.71 -1.43 15.51
C SER A 175 8.07 -2.78 15.85
N LEU A 176 7.93 -3.07 17.15
CA LEU A 176 7.26 -4.29 17.63
C LEU A 176 5.77 -4.32 17.25
N GLU A 177 5.10 -3.18 17.33
CA GLU A 177 3.67 -3.06 16.98
C GLU A 177 3.43 -3.34 15.51
N VAL A 178 4.27 -2.73 14.68
CA VAL A 178 4.35 -2.96 13.24
C VAL A 178 4.52 -4.44 12.90
N VAL A 179 5.43 -5.13 13.58
CA VAL A 179 5.67 -6.56 13.30
C VAL A 179 4.49 -7.40 13.72
N LYS A 180 3.86 -7.09 14.86
CA LYS A 180 2.64 -7.80 15.29
C LYS A 180 1.54 -7.68 14.25
N MET A 181 1.29 -6.46 13.74
CA MET A 181 0.31 -6.23 12.68
C MET A 181 0.67 -7.03 11.41
N TRP A 182 1.92 -6.94 10.96
CA TRP A 182 2.41 -7.68 9.80
C TRP A 182 2.27 -9.20 9.96
N LEU A 183 2.54 -9.74 11.15
CA LEU A 183 2.39 -11.18 11.45
C LEU A 183 0.94 -11.64 11.39
N GLU A 184 0.00 -10.84 11.89
CA GLU A 184 -1.44 -11.16 11.80
C GLU A 184 -1.91 -11.15 10.35
N GLU A 185 -1.48 -10.18 9.54
CA GLU A 185 -1.78 -10.14 8.11
C GLU A 185 -1.17 -11.35 7.38
N LEU A 186 0.08 -11.71 7.68
CA LEU A 186 0.74 -12.90 7.11
C LEU A 186 0.01 -14.20 7.49
N LYS A 187 -0.48 -14.34 8.73
CA LYS A 187 -1.31 -15.48 9.13
C LYS A 187 -2.57 -15.57 8.28
N GLY A 188 -3.20 -14.42 7.98
CA GLY A 188 -4.34 -14.34 7.07
C GLY A 188 -4.02 -14.86 5.68
N VAL A 189 -2.88 -14.46 5.11
CA VAL A 189 -2.40 -14.93 3.79
C VAL A 189 -2.16 -16.44 3.79
N ILE A 190 -1.49 -17.00 4.81
CA ILE A 190 -1.24 -18.44 4.92
C ILE A 190 -2.56 -19.22 5.08
N ALA A 191 -3.48 -18.71 5.90
CA ALA A 191 -4.78 -19.34 6.10
C ALA A 191 -5.61 -19.36 4.80
N TRP A 192 -5.54 -18.30 4.00
CA TRP A 192 -6.13 -18.28 2.66
C TRP A 192 -5.49 -19.32 1.75
N ALA A 193 -4.17 -19.34 1.65
CA ALA A 193 -3.44 -20.28 0.79
C ALA A 193 -3.74 -21.76 1.12
N ARG A 194 -3.95 -22.08 2.41
CA ARG A 194 -4.39 -23.42 2.84
C ARG A 194 -5.78 -23.81 2.32
N ARG A 195 -6.69 -22.84 2.12
CA ARG A 195 -8.06 -23.10 1.62
C ARG A 195 -8.09 -23.36 0.11
N GLU A 196 -7.15 -22.80 -0.64
CA GLU A 196 -7.09 -22.88 -2.12
C GLU A 196 -6.62 -24.25 -2.67
N GLN A 197 -6.51 -25.30 -1.83
CA GLN A 197 -6.19 -26.72 -2.16
C GLN A 197 -5.06 -26.97 -3.19
N ASN A 198 -3.92 -27.49 -2.70
CA ASN A 198 -2.76 -28.01 -3.47
C ASN A 198 -2.01 -27.00 -4.36
N ASP A 199 -2.51 -25.79 -4.58
CA ASP A 199 -1.84 -24.83 -5.47
C ASP A 199 -0.81 -23.93 -4.74
N PHE A 200 -0.80 -23.93 -3.41
CA PHE A 200 0.03 -23.00 -2.62
C PHE A 200 0.90 -23.68 -1.56
N ASN A 201 1.27 -24.95 -1.72
CA ASN A 201 2.12 -25.66 -0.74
C ASN A 201 3.46 -24.94 -0.50
N THR A 202 4.16 -24.55 -1.58
CA THR A 202 5.39 -23.75 -1.50
C THR A 202 5.16 -22.44 -0.74
N LEU A 203 4.02 -21.79 -0.97
CA LEU A 203 3.68 -20.54 -0.29
C LEU A 203 3.50 -20.74 1.21
N ILE A 204 2.81 -21.81 1.60
CA ILE A 204 2.58 -22.16 3.01
C ILE A 204 3.91 -22.43 3.71
N GLU A 205 4.79 -23.24 3.10
CA GLU A 205 6.11 -23.56 3.63
C GLU A 205 6.96 -22.29 3.83
N ILE A 206 7.01 -21.42 2.82
CA ILE A 206 7.76 -20.16 2.93
C ILE A 206 7.15 -19.25 4.00
N GLY A 207 5.82 -19.11 4.03
CA GLY A 207 5.12 -18.30 5.02
C GLY A 207 5.40 -18.75 6.46
N GLU A 208 5.40 -20.06 6.71
CA GLU A 208 5.72 -20.65 8.01
C GLU A 208 7.19 -20.39 8.42
N GLN A 209 8.12 -20.50 7.47
CA GLN A 209 9.53 -20.15 7.71
C GLN A 209 9.70 -18.66 8.07
N LEU A 210 9.01 -17.77 7.35
CA LEU A 210 9.02 -16.34 7.63
C LEU A 210 8.49 -16.06 9.04
N GLN A 211 7.36 -16.66 9.43
CA GLN A 211 6.78 -16.51 10.76
C GLN A 211 7.74 -16.97 11.87
N ALA A 212 8.37 -18.13 11.69
CA ALA A 212 9.33 -18.66 12.66
C ALA A 212 10.55 -17.73 12.82
N ASN A 213 11.12 -17.24 11.71
CA ASN A 213 12.28 -16.36 11.71
C ASN A 213 11.99 -15.01 12.39
N VAL A 214 10.82 -14.42 12.13
CA VAL A 214 10.37 -13.21 12.85
C VAL A 214 10.27 -13.51 14.33
N HIS A 215 9.58 -14.60 14.71
CA HIS A 215 9.37 -14.93 16.12
C HIS A 215 10.69 -15.07 16.89
N VAL A 216 11.67 -15.80 16.34
CA VAL A 216 13.00 -15.96 16.94
C VAL A 216 13.69 -14.61 17.14
N ARG A 217 13.72 -13.77 16.10
CA ARG A 217 14.37 -12.46 16.17
C ARG A 217 13.79 -11.58 17.28
N PHE A 218 12.46 -11.57 17.43
CA PHE A 218 11.80 -10.76 18.46
C PHE A 218 11.95 -11.33 19.86
N VAL A 219 11.91 -12.65 20.02
CA VAL A 219 12.21 -13.28 21.33
C VAL A 219 13.64 -12.91 21.75
N CYS A 220 14.61 -12.99 20.85
CA CYS A 220 16.00 -12.63 21.14
C CYS A 220 16.19 -11.13 21.46
N GLN A 221 15.45 -10.22 20.82
CA GLN A 221 15.54 -8.78 21.10
C GLN A 221 14.89 -8.35 22.42
N ASN A 222 13.98 -9.14 22.99
CA ASN A 222 13.29 -8.83 24.26
C ASN A 222 13.94 -9.50 25.49
N ILE A 223 15.03 -10.25 25.32
CA ILE A 223 15.77 -10.92 26.40
C ILE A 223 17.06 -10.15 26.78
N LEU A 224 17.43 -9.13 26.01
CA LEU A 224 18.52 -8.18 26.27
C LEU A 224 17.99 -6.86 26.84
#